data_AF-A0A5C6DVH7-F1
#
_entry.id   AF-A0A5C6DVH7-F1
#
_cell.length_a   1.000
_cell.length_b   1.000
_cell.length_c   1.000
_cell.angle_alpha   90.00
_cell.angle_beta   90.00
_cell.angle_gamma   90.00
#
_symmetry.space_group_name_H-M   'P 1'
#
loop_
_entity.id
_entity.type
_entity.pdbx_description
1 polymer ?
#
loop_
_entity_poly.entity_id
_entity_poly.type
_entity_poly.pdbx_seq_one_letter_code
_entity_poly.pdbx_strand_id
1 'polypeptide(L)'
;MKCNDIWYHLYPLGFLGAENRNASPGYPSGPVSHRLTELVGWLDYLVDLGVTGLLLGPIFESESHGYDTVDAFRIDLCWRRTRSEGGQV
;
A
#
# COMPACT_ATOMS: atom_id res chain seq x y z
N MET A 1 -20.30 27.27 -12.35
CA MET A 1 -19.81 26.36 -11.29
C MET A 1 -18.33 26.12 -11.54
N LYS A 2 -17.45 26.44 -10.59
CA LYS A 2 -16.06 26.00 -10.63
C LYS A 2 -15.97 24.68 -9.87
N CYS A 3 -15.88 23.55 -10.54
CA CYS A 3 -15.33 22.32 -9.94
C CYS A 3 -13.98 22.08 -10.61
N ASN A 4 -12.93 22.64 -10.02
CA ASN A 4 -11.60 22.15 -10.32
C ASN A 4 -11.32 21.12 -9.24
N ASP A 5 -11.58 19.85 -9.56
CA ASP A 5 -11.17 18.76 -8.69
C ASP A 5 -9.68 18.53 -8.86
N ILE A 6 -8.96 18.56 -7.74
CA ILE A 6 -7.53 18.31 -7.70
C ILE A 6 -7.36 16.88 -7.18
N TRP A 7 -6.97 15.99 -8.08
CA TRP A 7 -6.74 14.59 -7.78
C TRP A 7 -5.26 14.34 -7.48
N TYR A 8 -5.00 13.63 -6.38
CA TYR A 8 -3.67 13.16 -6.02
C TYR A 8 -3.56 11.67 -6.31
N HIS A 9 -2.66 11.27 -7.20
CA HIS A 9 -2.40 9.87 -7.50
C HIS A 9 -1.28 9.34 -6.61
N LEU A 10 -1.57 8.28 -5.84
CA LEU A 10 -0.64 7.68 -4.89
C LEU A 10 -0.52 6.18 -5.18
N TYR A 11 0.72 5.69 -5.30
CA TYR A 11 1.01 4.27 -5.44
C TYR A 11 1.37 3.67 -4.07
N PRO A 12 0.46 2.94 -3.40
CA PRO A 12 0.60 2.61 -1.98
C PRO A 12 1.76 1.66 -1.70
N LEU A 13 1.99 0.67 -2.58
CA LEU A 13 3.06 -0.30 -2.42
C LEU A 13 4.43 0.38 -2.39
N GLY A 14 4.69 1.31 -3.32
CA GLY A 14 5.94 2.09 -3.32
C GLY A 14 6.01 3.11 -2.18
N PHE A 15 4.90 3.79 -1.89
CA PHE A 15 4.85 4.85 -0.86
C PHE A 15 5.08 4.31 0.55
N LEU A 16 4.53 3.14 0.86
CA LEU A 16 4.61 2.50 2.17
C LEU A 16 5.82 1.56 2.31
N GLY A 17 6.67 1.50 1.28
CA GLY A 17 7.88 0.67 1.29
C GLY A 17 7.58 -0.83 1.33
N ALA A 18 6.55 -1.28 0.61
CA ALA A 18 6.28 -2.69 0.38
C ALA A 18 7.48 -3.36 -0.31
N GLU A 19 7.69 -4.64 -0.05
CA GLU A 19 8.65 -5.42 -0.81
C GLU A 19 8.20 -5.66 -2.26
N ASN A 20 9.17 -5.82 -3.16
CA ASN A 20 8.92 -5.93 -4.60
C ASN A 20 8.21 -7.23 -5.03
N ARG A 21 8.10 -8.23 -4.14
CA ARG A 21 7.47 -9.51 -4.45
C ARG A 21 6.81 -10.09 -3.21
N ASN A 22 5.58 -10.57 -3.39
CA ASN A 22 4.88 -11.36 -2.40
C ASN A 22 5.42 -12.80 -2.41
N ALA A 23 6.05 -13.22 -1.30
CA ALA A 23 6.66 -14.55 -1.19
C ALA A 23 5.62 -15.67 -1.01
N SER A 24 4.37 -15.37 -0.65
CA SER A 24 3.29 -16.35 -0.52
C SER A 24 1.90 -15.71 -0.70
N PRO A 25 1.45 -15.53 -1.95
CA PRO A 25 0.09 -15.10 -2.24
C PRO A 25 -0.93 -16.07 -1.61
N GLY A 26 -1.97 -15.54 -0.95
CA GLY A 26 -3.02 -16.33 -0.31
C GLY A 26 -2.66 -16.98 1.03
N TYR A 27 -1.38 -17.11 1.38
CA TYR A 27 -0.89 -17.74 2.62
C TYR A 27 0.19 -16.87 3.27
N PRO A 28 -0.17 -15.91 4.16
CA PRO A 28 0.84 -15.07 4.78
C PRO A 28 1.81 -15.92 5.59
N SER A 29 3.08 -15.95 5.20
CA SER A 29 4.16 -16.68 5.87
C SER A 29 4.69 -15.98 7.13
N GLY A 30 3.88 -15.13 7.76
CA GLY A 30 4.24 -14.34 8.94
C GLY A 30 3.13 -13.40 9.42
N PRO A 31 3.39 -12.58 10.47
CA PRO A 31 2.42 -11.63 10.99
C PRO A 31 2.03 -10.59 9.93
N VAL A 32 0.73 -10.49 9.70
CA VAL A 32 0.10 -9.58 8.74
C VAL A 32 0.16 -8.14 9.25
N SER A 33 0.68 -7.20 8.44
CA SER A 33 0.75 -5.79 8.81
C SER A 33 0.11 -4.91 7.74
N HIS A 34 -1.13 -4.50 7.95
CA HIS A 34 -1.84 -3.60 7.05
C HIS A 34 -1.23 -2.19 7.06
N ARG A 35 -0.32 -1.91 6.13
CA ARG A 35 0.32 -0.59 6.02
C ARG A 35 -0.56 0.48 5.39
N LEU A 36 -1.62 0.10 4.68
CA LEU A 36 -2.51 1.08 4.03
C LEU A 36 -3.09 2.08 5.03
N THR A 37 -3.30 1.65 6.27
CA THR A 37 -3.75 2.50 7.38
C THR A 37 -2.78 3.63 7.74
N GLU A 38 -1.48 3.51 7.42
CA GLU A 38 -0.49 4.57 7.63
C GLU A 38 -0.78 5.81 6.76
N LEU A 39 -1.52 5.65 5.64
CA LEU A 39 -1.96 6.78 4.80
C LEU A 39 -2.92 7.72 5.52
N VAL A 40 -3.63 7.25 6.56
CA VAL A 40 -4.58 8.08 7.31
C VAL A 40 -3.87 9.29 7.92
N GLY A 41 -2.64 9.11 8.41
CA GLY A 41 -1.84 10.20 8.97
C GLY A 41 -1.36 11.24 7.95
N TRP A 42 -1.47 10.95 6.65
CA TRP A 42 -1.13 11.88 5.56
C TRP A 42 -2.34 12.65 5.03
N LEU A 43 -3.57 12.28 5.42
CA LEU A 43 -4.77 12.91 4.86
C LEU A 43 -4.86 14.38 5.20
N ASP A 44 -4.47 14.79 6.41
CA ASP A 44 -4.46 16.20 6.81
C ASP A 44 -3.59 17.06 5.89
N TYR A 45 -2.40 16.55 5.53
CA TYR A 45 -1.52 17.22 4.56
C TYR A 45 -2.15 17.36 3.18
N LEU A 46 -2.85 16.32 2.69
CA LEU A 46 -3.51 16.38 1.39
C LEU A 46 -4.67 17.38 1.37
N VAL A 47 -5.40 17.48 2.48
CA VAL A 47 -6.46 18.49 2.67
C VAL A 47 -5.86 19.89 2.67
N ASP A 48 -4.77 20.11 3.41
CA ASP A 48 -4.06 21.41 3.45
C ASP A 48 -3.50 21.80 2.08
N LEU A 49 -3.09 20.83 1.27
CA LEU A 49 -2.65 21.03 -0.11
C LEU A 49 -3.79 21.43 -1.07
N GLY A 50 -5.06 21.29 -0.64
CA GLY A 50 -6.24 21.57 -1.45
C GLY A 50 -6.65 20.43 -2.39
N VAL A 51 -6.18 19.20 -2.13
CA VAL A 51 -6.59 17.99 -2.87
C VAL A 51 -8.03 17.66 -2.52
N THR A 52 -8.85 17.37 -3.53
CA THR A 52 -10.26 17.00 -3.36
C THR A 52 -10.53 15.52 -3.57
N GLY A 53 -9.59 14.79 -4.17
CA GLY A 53 -9.71 13.35 -4.40
C GLY A 53 -8.36 12.62 -4.35
N LEU A 54 -8.38 11.40 -3.83
CA LEU A 54 -7.24 10.49 -3.82
C LEU A 54 -7.50 9.35 -4.81
N LEU A 55 -6.61 9.21 -5.79
CA LEU A 55 -6.55 8.05 -6.67
C LEU A 55 -5.47 7.11 -6.13
N LEU A 56 -5.88 5.96 -5.62
CA LEU A 56 -4.94 4.93 -5.20
C LEU A 56 -4.58 4.06 -6.42
N GLY A 57 -3.29 3.74 -6.54
CA GLY A 57 -2.83 2.63 -7.37
C GLY A 57 -3.38 1.29 -6.85
N PRO A 58 -2.85 0.15 -7.33
CA PRO A 58 -3.41 -1.14 -6.95
C PRO A 58 -3.32 -1.39 -5.45
N ILE A 59 -4.45 -1.81 -4.86
CA ILE A 59 -4.60 -2.12 -3.43
C ILE A 59 -5.03 -3.56 -3.17
N PHE A 60 -5.31 -4.33 -4.22
CA PHE A 60 -5.77 -5.71 -4.10
C PHE A 60 -4.60 -6.68 -4.05
N GLU A 61 -4.83 -7.84 -3.46
CA GLU A 61 -3.82 -8.89 -3.31
C GLU A 61 -3.21 -9.24 -4.68
N SER A 62 -1.88 -9.18 -4.73
CA SER A 62 -1.10 -9.36 -5.96
C SER A 62 0.20 -10.12 -5.69
N GLU A 63 0.84 -10.63 -6.74
CA GLU A 63 2.11 -11.35 -6.57
C GLU A 63 3.33 -10.42 -6.49
N SER A 64 3.30 -9.22 -7.09
CA SER A 64 4.50 -8.38 -7.20
C SER A 64 4.24 -6.88 -7.05
N HIS A 65 3.63 -6.25 -8.05
CA HIS A 65 3.57 -4.78 -8.15
C HIS A 65 2.13 -4.27 -8.08
N GLY A 66 1.18 -5.11 -7.66
CA GLY A 66 -0.22 -4.73 -7.54
C GLY A 66 -1.05 -4.93 -8.82
N TYR A 67 -0.40 -4.91 -9.99
CA TYR A 67 -1.08 -5.06 -11.29
C TYR A 67 -1.34 -6.52 -11.68
N ASP A 68 -0.72 -7.45 -10.99
CA ASP A 68 -0.89 -8.90 -11.07
C ASP A 68 -1.85 -9.37 -9.98
N THR A 69 -3.09 -8.86 -10.01
CA THR A 69 -4.13 -9.18 -9.02
C THR A 69 -4.44 -10.68 -8.99
N VAL A 70 -4.31 -11.28 -7.81
CA VAL A 70 -4.65 -12.68 -7.52
C VAL A 70 -6.05 -12.78 -6.93
N ASP A 71 -6.43 -11.84 -6.07
CA ASP A 71 -7.77 -11.78 -5.46
C ASP A 71 -8.25 -10.32 -5.33
N ALA A 72 -9.24 -9.95 -6.12
CA ALA A 72 -9.85 -8.61 -6.09
C ALA A 72 -10.76 -8.37 -4.87
N PHE A 73 -11.07 -9.40 -4.08
CA PHE A 73 -11.85 -9.30 -2.85
C PHE A 73 -10.97 -9.19 -1.60
N ARG A 74 -9.65 -9.27 -1.75
CA ARG A 74 -8.70 -9.14 -0.65
C ARG A 74 -7.82 -7.91 -0.84
N ILE A 75 -7.69 -7.12 0.22
CA ILE A 75 -6.75 -6.00 0.27
C ILE A 75 -5.34 -6.57 0.47
N ASP A 76 -4.38 -6.07 -0.30
CA ASP A 76 -2.99 -6.49 -0.21
C ASP A 76 -2.43 -6.24 1.19
N LEU A 77 -1.77 -7.26 1.73
CA LEU A 77 -1.28 -7.27 3.10
C LEU A 77 0.06 -6.54 3.27
N CYS A 78 0.64 -6.00 2.20
CA CYS A 78 1.91 -5.27 2.18
C CYS A 78 3.02 -6.06 2.91
N TRP A 79 3.67 -6.95 2.18
CA TRP A 79 4.61 -7.93 2.72
C TRP A 79 5.79 -7.27 3.49
N ARG A 80 6.22 -7.94 4.56
CA ARG A 80 7.09 -7.41 5.62
C ARG A 80 8.55 -7.50 5.19
N ARG A 81 9.27 -6.36 5.12
CA ARG A 81 10.75 -6.31 5.15
C ARG A 81 11.25 -7.30 6.18
N THR A 82 11.78 -8.45 5.75
CA THR A 82 12.36 -9.42 6.69
C THR A 82 13.44 -8.67 7.44
N ARG A 83 13.16 -8.28 8.67
CA ARG A 83 14.21 -7.91 9.60
C ARG A 83 14.96 -9.21 9.79
N SER A 84 16.19 -9.27 9.29
CA SER A 84 17.12 -10.36 9.56
C SER A 84 17.19 -10.54 11.07
N GLU A 85 16.44 -11.50 11.59
CA GLU A 85 16.68 -12.03 12.92
C GLU A 85 17.96 -12.88 12.83
N GLY A 86 18.95 -12.55 13.66
CA GLY A 86 20.02 -13.48 14.01
C GLY A 86 21.34 -13.33 13.26
N GLY A 87 21.97 -12.16 13.33
CA GLY A 87 23.43 -12.08 13.39
C GLY A 87 23.86 -12.11 14.86
N GLN A 88 24.40 -13.26 15.27
CA GLN A 88 24.93 -13.57 16.60
C GLN A 88 26.11 -12.65 16.97
N VAL A 89 26.15 -12.23 18.25
CA VAL A 89 27.28 -11.71 19.07
C VAL A 89 28.30 -10.74 18.44
#